data_AF-A0A9W6GYZ7-F1
#
_entry.id   AF-A0A9W6GYZ7-F1
#
_cell.length_a   1.000
_cell.length_b   1.000
_cell.length_c   1.000
_cell.angle_alpha   90.00
_cell.angle_beta   90.00
_cell.angle_gamma   90.00
#
_symmetry.space_group_name_H-M   'P 1'
#
loop_
_entity.id
_entity.type
_entity.pdbx_description
1 polymer ?
#
loop_
_entity_poly.entity_id
_entity_poly.type
_entity_poly.pdbx_seq_one_letter_code
_entity_poly.pdbx_strand_id
1 'polypeptide(L)'
;MTTLNDKGNLAATLVHVVHKYFIWVIVLSYGVAALLPKFGLWIRGLDLGLFLAPQGKFNLNLPPLMLAMLLFNAGLGVSLKVSHDGSRPQAKV
;
A
#
# COMPACT_ATOMS: atom_id res chain seq x y z
N MET A 1 21.08 -9.24 -33.07
CA MET A 1 21.30 -9.84 -31.73
C MET A 1 21.50 -8.68 -30.74
N THR A 2 20.42 -7.99 -30.33
CA THR A 2 20.48 -6.70 -29.58
C THR A 2 19.21 -6.41 -28.77
N THR A 3 18.66 -7.38 -28.00
CA THR A 3 17.36 -7.18 -27.31
C THR A 3 17.34 -7.48 -25.81
N LEU A 4 18.48 -7.61 -25.13
CA LEU A 4 18.52 -7.98 -23.70
C LEU A 4 19.01 -6.89 -22.71
N ASN A 5 19.40 -5.70 -23.17
CA ASN A 5 19.92 -4.62 -22.29
C ASN A 5 18.95 -3.42 -22.11
N ASP A 6 17.84 -3.39 -22.85
CA ASP A 6 16.95 -2.23 -22.86
C ASP A 6 16.11 -2.13 -21.58
N LYS A 7 15.58 -3.26 -21.10
CA LYS A 7 14.70 -3.33 -19.92
C LYS A 7 15.38 -2.90 -18.61
N GLY A 8 16.66 -3.26 -18.43
CA GLY A 8 17.44 -2.86 -17.26
C GLY A 8 17.69 -1.35 -17.23
N ASN A 9 17.95 -0.76 -18.40
CA ASN A 9 18.17 0.68 -18.52
C ASN A 9 16.86 1.47 -18.36
N LEU A 10 15.75 0.97 -18.90
CA LEU A 10 14.42 1.56 -18.73
C LEU A 10 13.98 1.53 -17.27
N ALA A 11 14.12 0.39 -16.58
CA ALA A 11 13.79 0.28 -15.16
C ALA A 11 14.64 1.23 -14.31
N ALA A 12 15.95 1.29 -14.56
CA ALA A 12 16.84 2.22 -13.86
C ALA A 12 16.47 3.69 -14.12
N THR A 13 16.13 4.03 -15.36
CA THR A 13 15.69 5.38 -15.75
C THR A 13 14.37 5.74 -15.08
N LEU A 14 13.39 4.84 -15.09
CA LEU A 14 12.11 5.00 -14.41
C LEU A 14 12.29 5.20 -12.90
N VAL A 15 13.12 4.39 -12.25
CA VAL A 15 13.42 4.52 -10.82
C VAL A 15 14.06 5.88 -10.53
N HIS A 16 15.02 6.31 -11.35
CA HIS A 16 15.71 7.58 -11.15
C HIS A 16 14.76 8.78 -11.32
N VAL A 17 13.87 8.72 -12.29
CA VAL A 17 12.82 9.72 -12.53
C VAL A 17 11.82 9.73 -11.38
N VAL A 18 11.29 8.57 -10.98
CA VAL A 18 10.36 8.45 -9.86
C VAL A 18 11.01 9.00 -8.60
N HIS A 19 12.24 8.61 -8.27
CA HIS A 19 12.94 9.09 -7.08
C HIS A 19 13.14 10.60 -7.08
N LYS A 20 13.49 11.19 -8.23
CA LYS A 20 13.69 12.64 -8.38
C LYS A 20 12.39 13.43 -8.18
N TYR A 21 11.27 12.94 -8.71
CA TYR A 21 9.99 13.66 -8.66
C TYR A 21 9.07 13.19 -7.53
N PHE A 22 9.43 12.15 -6.79
CA PHE A 22 8.58 11.50 -5.78
C PHE A 22 7.98 12.50 -4.80
N ILE A 23 8.83 13.31 -4.17
CA ILE A 23 8.39 14.29 -3.19
C ILE A 23 7.51 15.36 -3.83
N TRP A 24 7.87 15.84 -5.02
CA TRP A 24 7.12 16.87 -5.72
C TRP A 24 5.73 16.39 -6.13
N VAL A 25 5.63 15.14 -6.59
CA VAL A 25 4.36 14.46 -6.90
C VAL A 25 3.50 14.31 -5.65
N ILE A 26 4.08 13.92 -4.51
CA ILE A 26 3.35 13.81 -3.23
C ILE A 26 2.81 15.17 -2.80
N VAL A 27 3.63 16.23 -2.85
CA VAL A 27 3.23 17.58 -2.46
C VAL A 27 2.10 18.08 -3.35
N LEU A 28 2.21 17.92 -4.67
CA LEU A 28 1.14 18.27 -5.62
C LEU A 28 -0.13 17.48 -5.35
N SER A 29 -0.02 16.17 -5.15
CA SER A 29 -1.16 15.30 -4.86
C SER A 29 -1.89 15.74 -3.60
N TYR A 30 -1.14 16.04 -2.54
CA TYR A 30 -1.71 16.51 -1.28
C TYR A 30 -2.32 17.91 -1.40
N GLY A 31 -1.68 18.80 -2.16
CA GLY A 31 -2.22 20.12 -2.47
C GLY A 31 -3.54 20.04 -3.23
N VAL A 32 -3.63 19.21 -4.26
CA VAL A 32 -4.87 18.96 -5.02
C VAL A 32 -5.95 18.36 -4.11
N ALA A 33 -5.58 17.42 -3.24
CA ALA A 33 -6.51 16.84 -2.27
C ALA A 33 -7.05 17.89 -1.27
N ALA A 34 -6.20 18.82 -0.82
CA ALA A 34 -6.61 19.92 0.06
C ALA A 34 -7.57 20.90 -0.63
N LEU A 35 -7.41 21.12 -1.95
CA LEU A 35 -8.29 21.98 -2.75
C LEU A 35 -9.63 21.33 -3.10
N LEU A 36 -9.74 20.00 -3.03
CA LEU A 36 -10.93 19.24 -3.39
C LEU A 36 -11.54 18.50 -2.18
N PRO A 37 -11.95 19.21 -1.10
CA PRO A 37 -12.56 18.56 0.06
C PRO A 37 -13.86 17.85 -0.31
N LYS A 38 -14.60 18.40 -1.28
CA LYS A 38 -15.86 17.84 -1.80
C LYS A 38 -15.69 16.43 -2.35
N PHE A 39 -14.57 16.12 -3.00
CA PHE A 39 -14.30 14.80 -3.55
C PHE A 39 -14.08 13.76 -2.44
N GLY A 40 -13.33 14.12 -1.40
CA GLY A 40 -13.14 13.24 -0.22
C GLY A 40 -14.45 13.00 0.54
N LEU A 41 -15.29 14.03 0.68
CA LEU A 41 -16.63 13.90 1.27
C LEU A 41 -17.55 13.01 0.43
N TRP A 42 -17.44 13.05 -0.89
CA TRP A 42 -18.24 12.21 -1.78
C TRP A 42 -17.88 10.72 -1.62
N ILE A 43 -16.59 10.39 -1.53
CA ILE A 43 -16.12 9.02 -1.26
C ILE A 43 -16.62 8.50 0.10
N ARG A 44 -16.70 9.39 1.10
CA ARG A 44 -17.20 9.03 2.43
C ARG A 44 -18.71 8.72 2.44
N GLY A 45 -19.48 9.38 1.58
CA GLY A 45 -20.94 9.22 1.51
C GLY A 45 -21.41 8.11 0.56
N LEU A 46 -20.50 7.37 -0.08
CA LEU A 46 -20.86 6.20 -0.89
C LEU A 46 -21.13 5.00 0.03
N ASP A 47 -22.39 4.85 0.40
CA ASP A 47 -22.91 3.63 1.02
C ASP A 47 -22.96 2.51 -0.02
N LEU A 48 -22.14 1.47 0.18
CA LEU A 48 -22.11 0.26 -0.65
C LEU A 48 -23.18 -0.75 -0.23
N GLY A 49 -23.82 -0.54 0.92
CA GLY A 49 -24.95 -1.33 1.38
C GLY A 49 -24.98 -1.51 2.90
N LEU A 50 -26.18 -1.72 3.42
CA LEU A 50 -26.43 -2.03 4.82
C LEU A 50 -26.27 -3.55 5.01
N PHE A 51 -25.24 -3.98 5.72
CA PHE A 51 -25.07 -5.39 6.09
C PHE A 51 -25.69 -5.61 7.47
N LEU A 52 -26.77 -6.40 7.55
CA LEU A 52 -27.33 -6.83 8.83
C LEU A 52 -26.48 -7.99 9.36
N ALA A 53 -25.55 -7.67 10.26
CA ALA A 53 -24.89 -8.69 11.05
C ALA A 53 -25.81 -9.08 12.24
N PRO A 54 -25.70 -10.31 12.78
CA PRO A 54 -26.44 -10.72 13.98
C PRO A 54 -26.20 -9.80 15.20
N GLN A 55 -25.11 -9.03 15.18
CA GLN A 55 -24.68 -8.15 16.26
C GLN A 55 -24.97 -6.66 16.00
N GLY A 56 -25.59 -6.31 14.86
CA GLY A 56 -25.95 -4.93 14.56
C GLY A 56 -25.98 -4.59 13.07
N LYS A 57 -26.51 -3.40 12.77
CA LYS A 57 -26.52 -2.82 11.42
C LYS A 57 -25.13 -2.25 11.11
N PHE A 58 -24.44 -2.80 10.12
CA PHE A 58 -23.14 -2.30 9.66
C PHE A 58 -23.33 -1.59 8.32
N ASN A 59 -23.09 -0.28 8.28
CA ASN A 59 -23.07 0.46 7.02
C ASN A 59 -21.70 0.27 6.37
N LEU A 60 -21.63 -0.59 5.35
CA LEU A 60 -20.43 -0.74 4.54
C LEU A 60 -20.33 0.48 3.63
N ASN A 61 -19.48 1.42 4.03
CA ASN A 61 -19.09 2.56 3.22
C ASN A 61 -17.76 2.28 2.51
N LEU A 62 -17.45 3.08 1.49
CA LEU A 62 -16.17 3.00 0.77
C LEU A 62 -14.92 3.05 1.69
N PRO A 63 -14.83 3.93 2.71
CA PRO A 63 -13.60 4.09 3.49
C PRO A 63 -13.20 2.83 4.29
N PRO A 64 -14.10 2.15 5.03
CA PRO A 64 -13.78 0.86 5.67
C PRO A 64 -13.31 -0.22 4.69
N LEU A 65 -13.90 -0.29 3.49
CA LEU A 65 -13.48 -1.25 2.47
C LEU A 65 -12.07 -0.96 1.96
N MET A 66 -11.78 0.31 1.69
CA MET A 66 -10.45 0.76 1.27
C MET A 66 -9.40 0.45 2.35
N LEU A 67 -9.76 0.68 3.62
CA LEU A 67 -8.91 0.36 4.77
C LEU A 67 -8.66 -1.16 4.88
N ALA A 68 -9.69 -1.99 4.73
CA ALA A 68 -9.55 -3.44 4.72
C ALA A 68 -8.60 -3.92 3.60
N MET A 69 -8.71 -3.35 2.40
CA MET A 69 -7.78 -3.61 1.29
C MET A 69 -6.34 -3.20 1.59
N LEU A 70 -6.13 -2.04 2.22
CA LEU A 70 -4.79 -1.58 2.60
C LEU A 70 -4.18 -2.49 3.67
N LEU A 71 -4.97 -2.91 4.65
CA LEU A 71 -4.51 -3.82 5.71
C LEU A 71 -4.20 -5.21 5.15
N PHE A 72 -5.01 -5.67 4.19
CA PHE A 72 -4.74 -6.90 3.45
C PHE A 72 -3.46 -6.81 2.62
N ASN A 73 -3.27 -5.71 1.88
CA ASN A 73 -2.06 -5.44 1.10
C ASN A 73 -0.80 -5.41 1.99
N ALA A 74 -0.87 -4.72 3.12
CA ALA A 74 0.21 -4.66 4.10
C ALA A 74 0.45 -6.03 4.78
N GLY A 75 -0.61 -6.79 5.05
CA GLY A 75 -0.56 -8.12 5.65
C GLY A 75 0.02 -9.20 4.75
N LEU A 76 0.02 -9.02 3.42
CA LEU A 76 0.69 -9.94 2.49
C LEU A 76 2.21 -9.69 2.38
N GLY A 77 2.69 -8.53 2.84
CA GLY A 77 4.10 -8.14 2.78
C GLY A 77 4.93 -8.55 4.01
N VAL A 78 4.31 -9.13 5.04
CA VAL A 78 5.03 -9.62 6.23
C VAL A 78 5.74 -10.93 5.89
N SER A 79 7.07 -10.85 5.79
CA SER A 79 7.92 -12.02 5.74
C SER A 79 7.92 -12.67 7.13
N LEU A 80 7.16 -13.75 7.29
CA LEU A 80 7.19 -14.61 8.48
C LEU A 80 8.52 -15.41 8.50
N LYS A 81 9.66 -14.72 8.48
CA LYS A 81 10.92 -15.35 8.86
C LYS A 81 10.88 -15.54 10.37
N VAL A 82 10.28 -16.65 10.76
CA VAL A 82 10.53 -17.27 12.07
C VAL A 82 12.04 -17.34 12.20
N SER A 83 12.58 -16.51 13.09
CA SER A 83 13.96 -16.63 13.51
C SER A 83 14.07 -17.93 14.26
N HIS A 84 14.37 -19.01 13.55
CA HIS A 84 14.92 -20.20 14.14
C HIS A 84 16.36 -19.87 14.51
N ASP A 85 16.54 -19.06 15.56
CA ASP A 85 17.80 -18.95 16.27
C ASP A 85 17.97 -20.25 17.06
N GLY A 86 18.41 -21.28 16.33
CA GLY A 86 19.03 -22.45 16.92
C GLY A 86 20.38 -22.00 17.48
N SER A 87 20.35 -21.38 18.66
CA SER A 87 21.50 -21.16 19.53
C SER A 87 22.17 -22.52 19.81
N ARG A 88 23.10 -22.92 18.95
CA ARG A 88 24.03 -24.03 19.19
C ARG A 88 25.20 -23.48 20.01
N PRO A 89 25.40 -23.91 21.27
CA PRO A 89 26.63 -23.60 21.97
C PRO A 89 27.78 -24.39 21.34
N GLN A 90 28.69 -23.65 20.69
CA GLN A 90 30.02 -24.16 20.32
C GLN A 90 30.82 -24.39 21.60
N ALA A 91 30.72 -25.58 22.19
CA ALA A 91 31.64 -26.02 23.22
C ALA A 91 32.87 -26.65 22.55
N LYS A 92 33.95 -25.87 22.48
CA LYS A 92 35.30 -26.31 22.13
C LYS A 92 36.02 -26.67 23.43
N VAL A 93 36.24 -27.96 23.69
CA VAL A 93 37.35 -28.48 24.53
C VAL A 93 37.81 -29.80 23.97
#